data_AF-A0A2Z5EM03-F1
#
_entry.id   AF-A0A2Z5EM03-F1
#
_cell.length_a   1.000
_cell.length_b   1.000
_cell.length_c   1.000
_cell.angle_alpha   90.00
_cell.angle_beta   90.00
_cell.angle_gamma   90.00
#
_symmetry.space_group_name_H-M   'P 1'
#
loop_
_entity.id
_entity.type
_entity.pdbx_description
1 polymer ?
#
loop_
_entity_poly.entity_id
_entity_poly.type
_entity_poly.pdbx_seq_one_letter_code
_entity_poly.pdbx_strand_id
1 'polypeptide(L)'
;MIAVGALVLGGCDMIRALLPRHGTNAADVRAALSGCDIPLDSIAWSVGPDGTFAFGRKSADALPLPEEQNACLMRWVEKNRIKVGFIGWESEPR
;
A
#
# COMPACT_ATOMS: atom_id res chain seq x y z
N MET A 1 21.33 -30.00 -34.10
CA MET A 1 21.35 -28.60 -33.62
C MET A 1 20.05 -28.35 -32.89
N ILE A 2 20.08 -28.27 -31.56
CA ILE A 2 18.89 -27.94 -30.76
C ILE A 2 18.99 -26.45 -30.44
N ALA A 3 18.18 -25.64 -31.09
CA ALA A 3 18.05 -24.23 -30.78
C ALA A 3 17.19 -24.10 -29.52
N VAL A 4 17.84 -23.96 -28.37
CA VAL A 4 17.18 -23.54 -27.13
C VAL A 4 17.06 -22.02 -27.20
N GLY A 5 15.91 -21.55 -27.64
CA GLY A 5 15.54 -20.14 -27.55
C GLY A 5 15.37 -19.76 -26.07
N ALA A 6 16.34 -19.03 -25.53
CA ALA A 6 16.25 -18.45 -24.21
C ALA A 6 15.16 -17.37 -24.22
N LEU A 7 14.04 -17.65 -23.54
CA LEU A 7 13.03 -16.67 -23.16
C LEU A 7 13.68 -15.62 -22.25
N VAL A 8 14.03 -14.47 -22.82
CA VAL A 8 14.40 -13.26 -22.05
C VAL A 8 13.11 -12.60 -21.58
N LEU A 9 12.46 -13.20 -20.59
CA LEU A 9 11.34 -12.59 -19.87
C LEU A 9 11.88 -11.85 -18.64
N GLY A 10 11.99 -10.53 -18.74
CA GLY A 10 11.70 -9.59 -17.63
C GLY A 10 12.49 -9.74 -16.33
N GLY A 11 13.82 -9.83 -16.36
CA GLY A 11 14.65 -9.94 -15.14
C GLY A 11 14.60 -8.74 -14.16
N CYS A 12 14.11 -7.57 -14.57
CA CYS A 12 14.09 -6.37 -13.72
C CYS A 12 12.90 -6.30 -12.75
N ASP A 13 11.76 -6.94 -13.08
CA ASP A 13 10.56 -6.89 -12.24
C ASP A 13 10.65 -7.85 -11.05
N MET A 14 11.24 -9.05 -11.25
CA MET A 14 11.42 -10.02 -10.16
C MET A 14 12.34 -9.50 -9.05
N ILE A 15 13.40 -8.75 -9.37
CA ILE A 15 14.34 -8.23 -8.37
C ILE A 15 13.65 -7.21 -7.45
N ARG A 16 12.75 -6.37 -7.98
CA ARG A 16 12.01 -5.39 -7.17
C ARG A 16 11.05 -6.05 -6.18
N ALA A 17 10.42 -7.15 -6.56
CA ALA A 17 9.54 -7.91 -5.67
C ALA A 17 10.28 -8.60 -4.50
N LEU A 18 11.56 -8.92 -4.68
CA LEU A 18 12.40 -9.59 -3.68
C LEU A 18 13.04 -8.63 -2.66
N LEU A 19 12.97 -7.33 -2.90
CA LEU A 19 13.56 -6.35 -1.99
C LEU A 19 12.71 -6.25 -0.71
N PRO A 20 13.33 -6.34 0.48
CA PRO A 20 12.59 -6.35 1.74
C PRO A 20 11.82 -5.04 1.93
N ARG A 21 10.56 -5.18 2.35
CA ARG A 21 9.75 -4.06 2.83
C ARG A 21 10.18 -3.69 4.25
N HIS A 22 10.17 -2.40 4.57
CA HIS A 22 10.52 -1.90 5.91
C HIS A 22 9.33 -1.22 6.59
N GLY A 23 9.44 -1.07 7.90
CA GLY A 23 8.44 -0.38 8.71
C GLY A 23 8.52 1.14 8.54
N THR A 24 7.41 1.82 8.74
CA THR A 24 7.30 3.28 8.77
C THR A 24 6.92 3.78 10.18
N ASN A 25 6.76 5.09 10.34
CA ASN A 25 6.28 5.72 11.57
C ASN A 25 5.09 6.64 11.27
N ALA A 26 4.40 7.08 12.33
CA ALA A 26 3.21 7.90 12.19
C ALA A 26 3.47 9.30 11.62
N ALA A 27 4.69 9.85 11.73
CA ALA A 27 5.01 11.16 11.13
C ALA A 27 5.09 11.05 9.60
N ASP A 28 5.78 10.02 9.10
CA ASP A 28 5.90 9.77 7.65
C ASP A 28 4.55 9.45 7.02
N VAL A 29 3.72 8.65 7.69
CA VAL A 29 2.35 8.36 7.23
C VAL A 29 1.52 9.64 7.16
N ARG A 30 1.58 10.51 8.18
CA ARG A 30 0.83 11.79 8.15
C ARG A 30 1.30 12.69 7.00
N ALA A 31 2.60 12.75 6.77
CA ALA A 31 3.17 13.50 5.65
C ALA A 31 2.70 12.94 4.30
N ALA A 32 2.66 11.60 4.16
CA ALA A 32 2.18 10.94 2.95
C ALA A 32 0.70 11.17 2.69
N LEU A 33 -0.15 11.03 3.72
CA LEU A 33 -1.59 11.29 3.61
C LEU A 33 -1.86 12.75 3.24
N SER A 34 -1.20 13.69 3.90
CA SER A 34 -1.31 15.12 3.57
C SER A 34 -0.80 15.43 2.16
N GLY A 35 0.28 14.79 1.71
CA GLY A 35 0.85 14.97 0.37
C GLY A 35 0.01 14.36 -0.76
N CYS A 36 -0.96 13.50 -0.43
CA CYS A 36 -1.92 12.93 -1.36
C CYS A 36 -3.33 13.52 -1.19
N ASP A 37 -3.46 14.65 -0.48
CA ASP A 37 -4.73 15.32 -0.21
C ASP A 37 -5.77 14.42 0.50
N ILE A 38 -5.29 13.49 1.34
CA ILE A 38 -6.13 12.61 2.16
C ILE A 38 -6.21 13.20 3.58
N PRO A 39 -7.39 13.68 4.02
CA PRO A 39 -7.57 14.13 5.40
C PRO A 39 -7.33 12.98 6.38
N LEU A 40 -6.59 13.21 7.47
CA LEU A 40 -6.24 12.15 8.44
C LEU A 40 -7.47 11.48 9.05
N ASP A 41 -8.57 12.21 9.15
CA ASP A 41 -9.84 11.75 9.72
C ASP A 41 -10.81 11.17 8.68
N SER A 42 -10.47 11.13 7.39
CA SER A 42 -11.36 10.57 6.35
C SER A 42 -11.27 9.04 6.26
N ILE A 43 -10.16 8.46 6.72
CA ILE A 43 -9.88 7.02 6.68
C ILE A 43 -9.52 6.49 8.07
N ALA A 44 -9.69 5.18 8.27
CA ALA A 44 -9.05 4.51 9.38
C ALA A 44 -7.60 4.21 9.00
N TRP A 45 -6.66 4.53 9.90
CA TRP A 45 -5.27 4.19 9.70
C TRP A 45 -4.53 4.02 11.02
N SER A 46 -3.45 3.24 11.00
CA SER A 46 -2.58 3.02 12.15
C SER A 46 -1.19 2.59 11.71
N VAL A 47 -0.20 2.71 12.59
CA VAL A 47 1.12 2.11 12.43
C VAL A 47 1.32 1.08 13.54
N GLY A 48 1.51 -0.18 13.15
CA GLY A 48 1.77 -1.27 14.08
C GLY A 48 3.13 -1.15 14.77
N PRO A 49 3.37 -1.90 15.85
CA PRO A 49 4.64 -1.85 16.58
C PRO A 49 5.86 -2.28 15.75
N ASP A 50 5.64 -3.05 14.67
CA ASP A 50 6.67 -3.47 13.72
C ASP A 50 6.85 -2.47 12.54
N GLY A 51 6.16 -1.32 12.62
CA GLY A 51 6.13 -0.28 11.60
C GLY A 51 5.21 -0.59 10.41
N THR A 52 4.35 -1.61 10.48
CA THR A 52 3.38 -1.87 9.41
C THR A 52 2.33 -0.75 9.35
N PHE A 53 2.20 -0.10 8.20
CA PHE A 53 1.14 0.88 7.94
C PHE A 53 -0.14 0.15 7.55
N ALA A 54 -1.18 0.25 8.36
CA ALA A 54 -2.51 -0.27 8.04
C ALA A 54 -3.46 0.87 7.73
N PHE A 55 -4.27 0.73 6.67
CA PHE A 55 -5.30 1.71 6.34
C PHE A 55 -6.55 1.06 5.73
N GLY A 56 -7.68 1.76 5.81
CA GLY A 56 -8.94 1.33 5.22
C GLY A 56 -10.05 2.35 5.42
N ARG A 57 -11.28 1.94 5.11
CA ARG A 57 -12.45 2.79 5.28
C ARG A 57 -12.70 3.05 6.76
N LYS A 58 -13.12 4.28 7.10
CA LYS A 58 -13.40 4.67 8.49
C LYS A 58 -14.61 3.96 9.10
N SER A 59 -15.55 3.53 8.26
CA SER A 59 -16.72 2.72 8.62
C SER A 59 -17.16 1.86 7.43
N ALA A 60 -18.06 0.91 7.66
CA ALA A 60 -18.60 0.04 6.61
C ALA A 60 -19.34 0.83 5.50
N ASP A 61 -20.01 1.93 5.86
CA ASP A 61 -20.77 2.80 4.95
C ASP A 61 -19.94 3.94 4.34
N ALA A 62 -18.70 4.12 4.80
CA ALA A 62 -17.83 5.15 4.23
C ALA A 62 -17.52 4.85 2.77
N LEU A 63 -17.50 5.91 1.96
CA LEU A 63 -17.06 5.81 0.58
C LEU A 63 -15.58 5.42 0.52
N PRO A 64 -15.17 4.65 -0.49
CA PRO A 64 -13.76 4.38 -0.72
C PRO A 64 -13.00 5.68 -1.01
N LEU A 65 -11.68 5.66 -0.80
CA LEU A 65 -10.82 6.74 -1.26
C LEU A 65 -10.98 6.94 -2.78
N PRO A 66 -11.01 8.18 -3.27
CA PRO A 66 -10.96 8.45 -4.69
C PRO A 66 -9.73 7.79 -5.33
N GLU A 67 -9.88 7.33 -6.58
CA GLU A 67 -8.83 6.58 -7.28
C GLU A 67 -7.49 7.33 -7.30
N GLU A 68 -7.50 8.64 -7.55
CA GLU A 68 -6.29 9.46 -7.60
C GLU A 68 -5.56 9.50 -6.25
N GLN A 69 -6.30 9.66 -5.14
CA GLN A 69 -5.75 9.68 -3.79
C GLN A 69 -5.17 8.32 -3.42
N ASN A 70 -5.91 7.24 -3.71
CA ASN A 70 -5.44 5.89 -3.49
C ASN A 70 -4.18 5.58 -4.32
N ALA A 71 -4.15 5.95 -5.60
CA ALA A 71 -3.00 5.77 -6.48
C ALA A 71 -1.78 6.59 -6.01
N CYS A 72 -1.98 7.80 -5.49
CA CYS A 72 -0.91 8.59 -4.87
C CYS A 72 -0.33 7.88 -3.64
N LEU A 73 -1.20 7.43 -2.72
CA LEU A 73 -0.79 6.74 -1.51
C LEU A 73 -0.05 5.43 -1.82
N MET A 74 -0.55 4.65 -2.77
CA MET A 74 0.08 3.41 -3.20
C MET A 74 1.44 3.65 -3.85
N ARG A 75 1.58 4.71 -4.68
CA ARG A 75 2.89 5.11 -5.22
C ARG A 75 3.88 5.45 -4.10
N TRP A 76 3.43 6.12 -3.04
CA TRP A 76 4.28 6.38 -1.87
C TRP A 76 4.69 5.07 -1.17
N VAL A 77 3.75 4.15 -0.93
CA VAL A 77 4.03 2.83 -0.33
C VAL A 77 5.06 2.06 -1.15
N GLU A 78 4.89 2.00 -2.47
CA GLU A 78 5.77 1.28 -3.38
C GLU A 78 7.16 1.91 -3.45
N LYS A 79 7.24 3.24 -3.65
CA LYS A 79 8.50 3.97 -3.74
C LYS A 79 9.34 3.81 -2.48
N ASN A 80 8.68 3.83 -1.31
CA ASN A 80 9.34 3.68 -0.02
C ASN A 80 9.38 2.23 0.45
N ARG A 81 8.85 1.25 -0.29
CA ARG A 81 8.79 -0.17 0.11
C ARG A 81 8.24 -0.37 1.53
N ILE A 82 7.16 0.31 1.87
CA ILE A 82 6.55 0.24 3.20
C ILE A 82 5.77 -1.07 3.36
N LYS A 83 5.86 -1.69 4.53
CA LYS A 83 4.96 -2.78 4.93
C LYS A 83 3.55 -2.23 5.06
N VAL A 84 2.60 -2.80 4.32
CA VAL A 84 1.22 -2.32 4.26
C VAL A 84 0.24 -3.42 4.64
N GLY A 85 -0.79 -3.05 5.42
CA GLY A 85 -1.96 -3.87 5.72
C GLY A 85 -3.25 -3.13 5.38
N PHE A 86 -4.34 -3.87 5.22
CA PHE A 86 -5.65 -3.30 4.91
C PHE A 86 -6.62 -3.54 6.06
N ILE A 87 -7.30 -2.48 6.50
CA ILE A 87 -8.36 -2.55 7.51
C ILE A 87 -9.66 -2.91 6.79
N GLY A 88 -10.09 -4.16 6.93
CA GLY A 88 -11.36 -4.66 6.42
C GLY A 88 -12.49 -4.52 7.44
N TRP A 89 -13.72 -4.45 6.94
CA TRP A 89 -14.94 -4.59 7.74
C TRP A 89 -15.57 -5.93 7.38
N GLU A 90 -15.84 -6.77 8.38
CA GLU A 90 -16.67 -7.95 8.15
C GLU A 90 -18.08 -7.48 7.82
N SER A 91 -18.59 -7.92 6.66
CA SER A 91 -20.00 -7.71 6.33
C SER A 91 -20.82 -8.67 7.19
N GLU A 92 -21.89 -8.22 7.83
CA GLU A 92 -22.81 -9.14 8.53
C GLU A 92 -23.23 -10.28 7.57
N PRO A 93 -23.36 -11.52 8.06
CA PRO A 93 -23.85 -12.62 7.24
C PRO A 93 -25.25 -12.25 6.74
N ARG A 94 -25.42 -12.28 5.41
CA ARG A 94 -26.72 -12.10 4.75
C ARG A 94 -27.68 -13.24 5.07
#